data_AF-A0A524NTR5-F1
#
_entry.id   AF-A0A524NTR5-F1
#
_cell.length_a   1.000
_cell.length_b   1.000
_cell.length_c   1.000
_cell.angle_alpha   90.00
_cell.angle_beta   90.00
_cell.angle_gamma   90.00
#
_symmetry.space_group_name_H-M   'P 1'
#
loop_
_entity.id
_entity.type
_entity.pdbx_description
1 polymer ?
#
loop_
_entity_poly.entity_id
_entity_poly.type
_entity_poly.pdbx_seq_one_letter_code
_entity_poly.pdbx_strand_id
1 'polypeptide(L)'
;MNKTTTTIKNIKNIVTGNFTRSQLMRFMLISGLLFFLSVFCSWLLYPAELNYSIMTHTISYLGDYIQNPRGWVFFSVSFIIIGLSFIPLILYTHRRVILIERFWGMLGTFFLLGGGFGVVLIAFFPDVHGADFFLDMTLGKAHVLVSLVTMIMFSCGFTVYGILFLLNAYPKIHKGKPDLYP
;
A
#
# COMPACT_ATOMS: atom_id res chain seq x y z
N MET A 1 33.64 9.83 12.56
CA MET A 1 32.48 8.93 12.74
C MET A 1 32.20 8.25 11.41
N ASN A 2 32.08 6.91 11.36
CA ASN A 2 32.09 6.17 10.09
C ASN A 2 30.75 6.27 9.33
N LYS A 3 30.84 6.51 8.01
CA LYS A 3 29.66 6.64 7.12
C LYS A 3 28.73 5.41 7.19
N THR A 4 29.31 4.21 7.26
CA THR A 4 28.60 2.92 7.31
C THR A 4 27.60 2.84 8.46
N THR A 5 27.99 3.31 9.66
CA THR A 5 27.15 3.26 10.87
C THR A 5 25.92 4.15 10.73
N THR A 6 26.07 5.30 10.04
CA THR A 6 24.96 6.20 9.70
C THR A 6 23.98 5.55 8.72
N THR A 7 24.49 4.89 7.68
CA THR A 7 23.64 4.20 6.68
C THR A 7 22.79 3.09 7.29
N ILE A 8 23.38 2.23 8.13
CA ILE A 8 22.64 1.13 8.79
C ILE A 8 21.57 1.69 9.73
N LYS A 9 21.89 2.74 10.51
CA LYS A 9 20.91 3.42 11.37
C LYS A 9 19.75 4.01 10.55
N ASN A 10 20.05 4.59 9.38
CA ASN A 10 19.03 5.10 8.47
C ASN A 10 18.13 3.99 7.91
N ILE A 11 18.66 2.82 7.55
CA ILE A 11 17.85 1.69 7.04
C ILE A 11 16.97 1.09 8.15
N LYS A 12 17.50 0.89 9.37
CA LYS A 12 16.70 0.43 10.52
C LYS A 12 15.59 1.45 10.87
N ASN A 13 15.89 2.73 10.77
CA ASN A 13 14.88 3.78 10.84
C ASN A 13 13.87 3.62 9.70
N ILE A 14 14.28 3.39 8.45
CA ILE A 14 13.35 3.25 7.31
C ILE A 14 12.37 2.10 7.47
N VAL A 15 12.84 0.89 7.82
CA VAL A 15 11.96 -0.27 8.07
C VAL A 15 10.96 -0.02 9.22
N THR A 16 11.26 0.95 10.10
CA THR A 16 10.34 1.41 11.14
C THR A 16 9.64 2.76 10.83
N GLY A 17 9.87 3.43 9.69
CA GLY A 17 9.17 4.66 9.22
C GLY A 17 9.96 6.03 8.64
N ASN A 18 10.91 5.83 9.66
CA ASN A 18 10.99 6.42 11.03
C ASN A 18 11.91 7.63 11.12
N PHE A 19 11.34 8.75 11.55
CA PHE A 19 11.32 9.80 10.55
C PHE A 19 11.34 11.19 11.15
N THR A 20 12.37 11.92 10.74
CA THR A 20 12.22 13.36 10.52
C THR A 20 11.21 13.60 9.38
N ARG A 21 10.54 14.76 9.40
CA ARG A 21 9.61 15.18 8.33
C ARG A 21 10.25 15.11 6.94
N SER A 22 11.54 15.42 6.81
CA SER A 22 12.27 15.36 5.54
C SER A 22 12.47 13.92 5.02
N GLN A 23 12.75 12.96 5.92
CA GLN A 23 12.87 11.55 5.53
C GLN A 23 11.53 10.99 5.06
N LEU A 24 10.43 11.28 5.76
CA LEU A 24 9.09 10.86 5.37
C LEU A 24 8.73 11.37 3.96
N MET A 25 8.90 12.67 3.71
CA MET A 25 8.59 13.26 2.40
C MET A 25 9.44 12.64 1.28
N ARG A 26 10.74 12.42 1.52
CA ARG A 26 11.62 11.76 0.53
C ARG A 26 11.21 10.30 0.29
N PHE A 27 10.86 9.56 1.34
CA PHE A 27 10.39 8.18 1.23
C PHE A 27 9.10 8.09 0.40
N MET A 28 8.10 8.91 0.72
CA MET A 28 6.83 8.97 -0.02
C MET A 28 7.03 9.34 -1.50
N LEU A 29 7.88 10.33 -1.79
CA LEU A 29 8.19 10.73 -3.16
C LEU A 29 8.92 9.62 -3.94
N ILE A 30 9.90 8.94 -3.33
CA ILE A 30 10.65 7.86 -3.98
C ILE A 30 9.74 6.64 -4.22
N SER A 31 8.99 6.18 -3.21
CA SER A 31 8.06 5.05 -3.37
C SER A 31 6.95 5.34 -4.39
N GLY A 32 6.41 6.56 -4.39
CA GLY A 32 5.42 6.98 -5.39
C GLY A 32 6.00 7.05 -6.80
N LEU A 33 7.19 7.62 -6.98
CA LEU A 33 7.88 7.69 -8.27
C LEU A 33 8.24 6.29 -8.80
N LEU A 34 8.73 5.39 -7.96
CA LEU A 34 8.99 4.00 -8.34
C LEU A 34 7.70 3.28 -8.76
N PHE A 35 6.61 3.43 -7.99
CA PHE A 35 5.31 2.87 -8.35
C PHE A 35 4.82 3.38 -9.72
N PHE A 36 4.75 4.70 -9.91
CA PHE A 36 4.25 5.28 -11.15
C PHE A 36 5.13 4.98 -12.36
N LEU A 37 6.47 4.99 -12.22
CA LEU A 37 7.36 4.59 -13.31
C LEU A 37 7.19 3.11 -13.68
N SER A 38 7.02 2.20 -12.71
CA SER A 38 6.77 0.79 -13.00
C SER A 38 5.40 0.55 -13.66
N VAL A 39 4.34 1.23 -13.21
CA VAL A 39 3.02 1.18 -13.90
C VAL A 39 3.12 1.77 -15.32
N PHE A 40 3.84 2.87 -15.50
CA PHE A 40 4.04 3.51 -16.80
C PHE A 40 4.84 2.61 -17.77
N CYS A 41 5.91 1.95 -17.31
CA CYS A 41 6.62 0.94 -18.10
C CYS A 41 5.72 -0.26 -18.45
N SER A 42 4.84 -0.68 -17.54
CA SER A 42 3.87 -1.75 -17.81
C SER A 42 2.86 -1.37 -18.90
N TRP A 43 2.40 -0.11 -18.90
CA TRP A 43 1.52 0.46 -19.92
C TRP A 43 2.22 0.65 -21.27
N LEU A 44 3.45 1.18 -21.29
CA LEU A 44 4.25 1.34 -22.52
C LEU A 44 4.60 0.00 -23.20
N LEU A 45 4.54 -1.12 -22.47
CA LEU A 45 4.80 -2.47 -23.00
C LEU A 45 3.51 -3.24 -23.34
N TYR A 46 2.34 -2.65 -23.11
CA TYR A 46 1.06 -3.26 -23.45
C TYR A 46 0.85 -3.27 -24.98
N PRO A 47 0.38 -4.37 -25.59
CA PRO A 47 0.18 -4.43 -27.04
C PRO A 47 -0.80 -3.37 -27.56
N ALA A 48 -0.40 -2.61 -28.57
CA ALA A 48 -1.21 -1.53 -29.15
C ALA A 48 -2.49 -2.08 -29.82
N GLU A 49 -2.41 -3.31 -30.33
CA GLU A 49 -3.48 -4.07 -30.98
C GLU A 49 -4.65 -4.33 -30.02
N LEU A 50 -4.37 -4.45 -28.72
CA LEU A 50 -5.36 -4.66 -27.66
C LEU A 50 -5.99 -3.36 -27.14
N ASN A 51 -5.55 -2.19 -27.61
CA ASN A 51 -6.20 -0.89 -27.40
C ASN A 51 -6.55 -0.57 -25.92
N TYR A 52 -5.60 -0.76 -24.98
CA TYR A 52 -5.82 -0.45 -23.57
C TYR A 52 -6.25 1.01 -23.35
N SER A 53 -7.34 1.18 -22.61
CA SER A 53 -7.86 2.48 -22.19
C SER A 53 -8.36 2.40 -20.76
N ILE A 54 -7.92 3.32 -19.91
CA ILE A 54 -8.31 3.43 -18.49
C ILE A 54 -9.80 3.77 -18.29
N MET A 55 -10.50 4.17 -19.36
CA MET A 55 -11.94 4.42 -19.34
C MET A 55 -12.78 3.15 -19.54
N THR A 56 -12.18 2.05 -20.01
CA THR A 56 -12.86 0.78 -20.30
C THR A 56 -12.22 -0.43 -19.63
N HIS A 57 -10.95 -0.35 -19.26
CA HIS A 57 -10.19 -1.40 -18.59
C HIS A 57 -9.73 -0.91 -17.21
N THR A 58 -9.77 -1.81 -16.23
CA THR A 58 -9.14 -1.57 -14.93
C THR A 58 -7.62 -1.62 -15.05
N ILE A 59 -6.94 -0.90 -14.15
CA ILE A 59 -5.47 -0.89 -14.04
C ILE A 59 -4.89 -2.31 -13.87
N SER A 60 -5.69 -3.26 -13.34
CA SER A 60 -5.32 -4.68 -13.19
C SER A 60 -4.98 -5.40 -14.52
N TYR A 61 -5.57 -4.98 -15.66
CA TYR A 61 -5.27 -5.57 -16.98
C TYR A 61 -3.79 -5.43 -17.37
N LEU A 62 -3.10 -4.40 -16.88
CA LEU A 62 -1.66 -4.24 -17.11
C LEU A 62 -0.83 -5.38 -16.48
N GLY A 63 -1.40 -6.10 -15.51
CA GLY A 63 -0.81 -7.28 -14.86
C GLY A 63 -1.19 -8.62 -15.48
N ASP A 64 -2.06 -8.68 -16.51
CA ASP A 64 -2.39 -9.92 -17.20
C ASP A 64 -1.16 -10.39 -18.01
N TYR A 65 -0.57 -11.55 -17.68
CA TYR A 65 0.64 -12.04 -18.36
C TYR A 65 0.38 -12.66 -19.74
N ILE A 66 -0.89 -12.92 -20.12
CA ILE A 66 -1.28 -13.39 -21.44
C ILE A 66 -1.47 -12.19 -22.38
N GLN A 67 -2.17 -11.15 -21.90
CA GLN A 67 -2.41 -9.91 -22.66
C GLN A 67 -1.20 -8.97 -22.66
N ASN A 68 -0.44 -8.90 -21.58
CA ASN A 68 0.74 -8.05 -21.42
C ASN A 68 2.00 -8.84 -21.04
N PRO A 69 2.47 -9.81 -21.87
CA PRO A 69 3.55 -10.74 -21.53
C PRO A 69 4.91 -10.08 -21.26
N ARG A 70 5.08 -8.80 -21.61
CA ARG A 70 6.29 -8.00 -21.33
C ARG A 70 6.10 -7.01 -20.17
N GLY A 71 4.93 -6.40 -20.04
CA GLY A 71 4.65 -5.36 -19.05
C GLY A 71 4.18 -5.88 -17.69
N TRP A 72 3.62 -7.11 -17.59
CA TRP A 72 3.06 -7.63 -16.33
C TRP A 72 4.06 -7.66 -15.17
N VAL A 73 5.34 -7.96 -15.45
CA VAL A 73 6.39 -7.98 -14.41
C VAL A 73 6.55 -6.60 -13.76
N PHE A 74 6.49 -5.53 -14.55
CA PHE A 74 6.55 -4.16 -14.03
C PHE A 74 5.31 -3.81 -13.22
N PHE A 75 4.13 -4.35 -13.57
CA PHE A 75 2.92 -4.21 -12.78
C PHE A 75 3.05 -4.90 -11.40
N SER A 76 3.41 -6.18 -11.37
CA SER A 76 3.60 -6.91 -10.10
C SER A 76 4.69 -6.26 -9.23
N VAL A 77 5.79 -5.81 -9.83
CA VAL A 77 6.85 -5.07 -9.11
C VAL A 77 6.34 -3.76 -8.53
N SER A 78 5.49 -3.00 -9.23
CA SER A 78 4.92 -1.75 -8.69
C SER A 78 4.04 -2.00 -7.46
N PHE A 79 3.21 -3.06 -7.50
CA PHE A 79 2.34 -3.46 -6.39
C PHE A 79 3.15 -3.96 -5.17
N ILE A 80 4.21 -4.74 -5.39
CA ILE A 80 5.16 -5.13 -4.33
C ILE A 80 5.81 -3.89 -3.71
N ILE A 81 6.30 -2.95 -4.52
CA ILE A 81 6.96 -1.72 -4.04
C ILE A 81 6.01 -0.87 -3.17
N ILE A 82 4.78 -0.62 -3.63
CA ILE A 82 3.84 0.24 -2.88
C ILE A 82 3.27 -0.48 -1.65
N GLY A 83 2.96 -1.77 -1.75
CA GLY A 83 2.51 -2.62 -0.64
C GLY A 83 3.53 -2.69 0.50
N LEU A 84 4.80 -2.95 0.18
CA LEU A 84 5.90 -2.91 1.17
C LEU A 84 6.16 -1.49 1.68
N SER A 85 5.96 -0.44 0.86
CA SER A 85 6.11 0.96 1.28
C SER A 85 5.03 1.40 2.27
N PHE A 86 3.83 0.80 2.25
CA PHE A 86 2.80 1.10 3.24
C PHE A 86 3.20 0.66 4.66
N ILE A 87 3.87 -0.49 4.84
CA ILE A 87 4.25 -1.02 6.16
C ILE A 87 4.93 0.03 7.07
N PRO A 88 6.04 0.68 6.68
CA PRO A 88 6.71 1.66 7.54
C PRO A 88 5.91 2.97 7.69
N LEU A 89 5.10 3.36 6.70
CA LEU A 89 4.19 4.52 6.80
C LEU A 89 3.09 4.27 7.84
N ILE A 90 2.52 3.06 7.86
CA ILE A 90 1.52 2.63 8.84
C ILE A 90 2.14 2.60 10.23
N LEU A 91 3.34 2.06 10.40
CA LEU A 91 4.07 2.04 11.68
C LEU A 91 4.39 3.45 12.22
N TYR A 92 4.66 4.42 11.34
CA TYR A 92 4.86 5.83 11.72
C TYR A 92 3.57 6.50 12.19
N THR A 93 2.46 6.25 11.49
CA THR A 93 1.15 6.82 11.83
C THR A 93 0.60 6.16 13.11
N HIS A 94 0.77 4.85 13.26
CA HIS A 94 0.46 4.07 14.47
C HIS A 94 0.99 4.73 15.75
N ARG A 95 2.28 5.08 15.79
CA ARG A 95 2.92 5.73 16.96
C ARG A 95 2.26 7.03 17.41
N ARG A 96 1.52 7.70 16.54
CA ARG A 96 0.72 8.88 16.89
C ARG A 96 -0.67 8.46 17.30
N VAL A 97 -1.38 7.72 16.45
CA VAL A 97 -2.78 7.35 16.67
C VAL A 97 -3.00 6.61 18.00
N ILE A 98 -2.07 5.77 18.46
CA ILE A 98 -2.17 5.08 19.76
C ILE A 98 -2.12 6.00 21.00
N LEU A 99 -1.70 7.26 20.85
CA LEU A 99 -1.68 8.25 21.94
C LEU A 99 -3.08 8.88 22.18
N ILE A 100 -3.93 8.89 21.15
CA ILE A 100 -5.34 9.29 21.25
C ILE A 100 -6.13 8.16 21.95
N GLU A 101 -6.01 6.95 21.41
CA GLU A 101 -6.65 5.75 21.94
C GLU A 101 -5.86 4.52 21.46
N ARG A 102 -5.50 3.64 22.40
CA ARG A 102 -4.57 2.53 22.17
C ARG A 102 -5.25 1.33 21.51
N PHE A 103 -6.46 0.96 21.92
CA PHE A 103 -7.16 -0.22 21.39
C PHE A 103 -7.55 -0.01 19.92
N TRP A 104 -8.28 1.06 19.63
CA TRP A 104 -8.66 1.43 18.26
C TRP A 104 -7.44 1.78 17.41
N GLY A 105 -6.41 2.41 17.99
CA GLY A 105 -5.13 2.63 17.31
C GLY A 105 -4.47 1.32 16.86
N MET A 106 -4.38 0.30 17.73
CA MET A 106 -3.88 -1.02 17.37
C MET A 106 -4.76 -1.74 16.33
N LEU A 107 -6.09 -1.68 16.48
CA LEU A 107 -7.04 -2.32 15.56
C LEU A 107 -6.97 -1.71 14.15
N GLY A 108 -6.97 -0.38 14.03
CA GLY A 108 -6.76 0.32 12.76
C GLY A 108 -5.39 0.00 12.14
N THR A 109 -4.35 -0.18 12.96
CA THR A 109 -3.02 -0.60 12.49
C THR A 109 -3.05 -2.00 11.89
N PHE A 110 -3.70 -2.96 12.55
CA PHE A 110 -3.87 -4.33 12.06
C PHE A 110 -4.60 -4.34 10.70
N PHE A 111 -5.70 -3.61 10.60
CA PHE A 111 -6.45 -3.47 9.35
C PHE A 111 -5.60 -2.86 8.22
N LEU A 112 -4.89 -1.76 8.47
CA LEU A 112 -4.02 -1.14 7.45
C LEU A 112 -2.84 -2.03 7.05
N LEU A 113 -2.20 -2.75 7.99
CA LEU A 113 -1.12 -3.68 7.67
C LEU A 113 -1.62 -4.87 6.84
N GLY A 114 -2.81 -5.39 7.15
CA GLY A 114 -3.47 -6.41 6.32
C GLY A 114 -3.80 -5.91 4.92
N GLY A 115 -4.23 -4.65 4.77
CA GLY A 115 -4.39 -4.01 3.46
C GLY A 115 -3.06 -3.89 2.71
N GLY A 116 -1.99 -3.42 3.37
CA GLY A 116 -0.65 -3.33 2.79
C GLY A 116 -0.09 -4.68 2.31
N PHE A 117 -0.31 -5.75 3.09
CA PHE A 117 0.02 -7.12 2.70
C PHE A 117 -0.88 -7.62 1.55
N GLY A 118 -2.17 -7.28 1.56
CA GLY A 118 -3.11 -7.58 0.49
C GLY A 118 -2.65 -7.02 -0.87
N VAL A 119 -2.13 -5.78 -0.91
CA VAL A 119 -1.54 -5.19 -2.13
C VAL A 119 -0.32 -5.98 -2.63
N VAL A 120 0.50 -6.53 -1.72
CA VAL A 120 1.59 -7.43 -2.09
C VAL A 120 1.04 -8.74 -2.67
N LEU A 121 -0.06 -9.29 -2.13
CA LEU A 121 -0.72 -10.49 -2.69
C LEU A 121 -1.32 -10.24 -4.08
N ILE A 122 -1.90 -9.06 -4.35
CA ILE A 122 -2.42 -8.70 -5.69
C ILE A 122 -1.34 -8.84 -6.78
N ALA A 123 -0.07 -8.60 -6.45
CA ALA A 123 1.04 -8.79 -7.39
C ALA A 123 1.32 -10.26 -7.77
N PHE A 124 0.92 -11.22 -6.92
CA PHE A 124 1.09 -12.67 -7.13
C PHE A 124 -0.16 -13.34 -7.71
N PHE A 125 -1.33 -12.70 -7.59
CA PHE A 125 -2.58 -13.12 -8.22
C PHE A 125 -2.97 -12.13 -9.32
N PRO A 126 -2.37 -12.19 -10.52
CA PRO A 126 -2.72 -11.29 -11.62
C PRO A 126 -4.12 -11.57 -12.18
N ASP A 127 -4.71 -10.56 -12.82
CA ASP A 127 -6.10 -10.54 -13.30
C ASP A 127 -6.28 -11.29 -14.64
N VAL A 128 -5.81 -12.54 -14.67
CA VAL A 128 -5.71 -13.33 -15.90
C VAL A 128 -6.99 -14.09 -16.17
N HIS A 129 -7.54 -13.83 -17.35
CA HIS A 129 -8.78 -14.44 -17.83
C HIS A 129 -8.53 -15.85 -18.37
N GLY A 130 -9.35 -16.82 -17.96
CA GLY A 130 -9.28 -18.21 -18.43
C GLY A 130 -8.11 -19.06 -17.91
N ALA A 131 -7.23 -18.51 -17.05
CA ALA A 131 -6.18 -19.29 -16.40
C ALA A 131 -6.68 -19.95 -15.11
N ASP A 132 -6.69 -21.28 -15.07
CA ASP A 132 -7.00 -22.06 -13.86
C ASP A 132 -5.89 -21.93 -12.81
N PHE A 133 -6.26 -22.01 -11.53
CA PHE A 133 -5.33 -21.95 -10.40
C PHE A 133 -5.44 -23.21 -9.52
N PHE A 134 -6.59 -23.44 -8.88
CA PHE A 134 -6.80 -24.59 -7.99
C PHE A 134 -8.29 -24.80 -7.69
N LEU A 135 -8.78 -26.06 -7.72
CA LEU A 135 -10.16 -26.44 -7.37
C LEU A 135 -11.23 -25.48 -7.95
N ASP A 136 -11.32 -25.43 -9.29
CA ASP A 136 -12.25 -24.61 -10.08
C ASP A 136 -12.17 -23.08 -9.85
N MET A 137 -11.21 -22.61 -9.06
CA MET A 137 -10.83 -21.20 -8.96
C MET A 137 -9.82 -20.85 -10.07
N THR A 138 -10.13 -19.82 -10.85
CA THR A 138 -9.23 -19.20 -11.83
C THR A 138 -8.42 -18.08 -11.18
N LEU A 139 -7.31 -17.68 -11.81
CA LEU A 139 -6.49 -16.56 -11.34
C LEU A 139 -7.28 -15.24 -11.23
N GLY A 140 -8.12 -14.90 -12.21
CA GLY A 140 -9.02 -13.74 -12.12
C GLY A 140 -9.98 -13.79 -10.91
N LYS A 141 -10.57 -14.96 -10.58
CA LYS A 141 -11.39 -15.10 -9.36
C LYS A 141 -10.56 -14.85 -8.09
N ALA A 142 -9.33 -15.35 -8.05
CA ALA A 142 -8.41 -15.13 -6.93
C ALA A 142 -7.98 -13.65 -6.82
N HIS A 143 -7.67 -12.99 -7.95
CA HIS A 143 -7.35 -11.57 -8.03
C HIS A 143 -8.48 -10.70 -7.46
N VAL A 144 -9.73 -10.95 -7.89
CA VAL A 144 -10.91 -10.23 -7.41
C VAL A 144 -11.13 -10.45 -5.91
N LEU A 145 -11.00 -11.68 -5.42
CA LEU A 145 -11.15 -11.99 -3.99
C LEU A 145 -10.09 -11.28 -3.13
N VAL A 146 -8.81 -11.37 -3.52
CA VAL A 146 -7.70 -10.70 -2.81
C VAL A 146 -7.86 -9.18 -2.86
N SER A 147 -8.26 -8.62 -4.01
CA SER A 147 -8.51 -7.18 -4.16
C SER A 147 -9.67 -6.69 -3.30
N LEU A 148 -10.77 -7.45 -3.23
CA LEU A 148 -11.93 -7.15 -2.38
C LEU A 148 -11.55 -7.16 -0.89
N VAL A 149 -10.85 -8.20 -0.43
CA VAL A 149 -10.35 -8.27 0.96
C VAL A 149 -9.39 -7.11 1.25
N THR A 150 -8.47 -6.80 0.33
CA THR A 150 -7.54 -5.67 0.44
C THR A 150 -8.27 -4.34 0.61
N MET A 151 -9.30 -4.11 -0.21
CA MET A 151 -10.13 -2.90 -0.14
C MET A 151 -10.88 -2.80 1.18
N ILE A 152 -11.47 -3.90 1.67
CA ILE A 152 -12.17 -3.94 2.97
C ILE A 152 -11.20 -3.63 4.12
N MET A 153 -10.03 -4.30 4.15
CA MET A 153 -9.01 -4.11 5.18
C MET A 153 -8.52 -2.65 5.23
N PHE A 154 -8.24 -2.02 4.08
CA PHE A 154 -7.91 -0.60 4.05
C PHE A 154 -9.08 0.29 4.49
N SER A 155 -10.30 0.02 4.01
CA SER A 155 -11.48 0.83 4.33
C SER A 155 -11.76 0.85 5.83
N CYS A 156 -11.70 -0.30 6.50
CA CYS A 156 -11.79 -0.42 7.96
C CYS A 156 -10.65 0.35 8.66
N GLY A 157 -9.41 0.16 8.22
CA GLY A 157 -8.24 0.80 8.81
C GLY A 157 -8.26 2.34 8.71
N PHE A 158 -8.56 2.86 7.52
CA PHE A 158 -8.69 4.30 7.28
C PHE A 158 -9.90 4.91 8.00
N THR A 159 -11.02 4.18 8.11
CA THR A 159 -12.19 4.64 8.89
C THR A 159 -11.84 4.79 10.36
N VAL A 160 -11.19 3.79 10.97
CA VAL A 160 -10.77 3.85 12.37
C VAL A 160 -9.76 4.99 12.60
N TYR A 161 -8.75 5.14 11.75
CA TYR A 161 -7.79 6.24 11.85
C TYR A 161 -8.45 7.61 11.64
N GLY A 162 -9.36 7.76 10.67
CA GLY A 162 -10.09 8.99 10.39
C GLY A 162 -10.96 9.43 11.58
N ILE A 163 -11.69 8.49 12.18
CA ILE A 163 -12.46 8.74 13.41
C ILE A 163 -11.54 9.19 14.54
N LEU A 164 -10.38 8.54 14.75
CA LEU A 164 -9.44 8.93 15.80
C LEU A 164 -8.84 10.33 15.55
N PHE A 165 -8.44 10.67 14.32
CA PHE A 165 -7.98 12.02 13.98
C PHE A 165 -9.06 13.09 14.18
N LEU A 166 -10.32 12.80 13.85
CA LEU A 166 -11.45 13.69 14.15
C LEU A 166 -11.65 13.86 15.66
N LEU A 167 -11.58 12.78 16.44
CA LEU A 167 -11.67 12.84 17.91
C LEU A 167 -10.52 13.64 18.54
N ASN A 168 -9.30 13.60 17.97
CA ASN A 168 -8.20 14.49 18.38
C ASN A 168 -8.51 15.97 18.05
N ALA A 169 -9.08 16.24 16.88
CA ALA A 169 -9.39 17.59 16.41
C ALA A 169 -10.51 18.31 17.19
N TYR A 170 -11.17 17.64 18.14
CA TYR A 170 -12.20 18.23 19.01
C TYR A 170 -11.76 18.28 20.49
N PRO A 171 -11.14 19.39 20.97
CA PRO A 171 -10.62 19.51 22.33
C PRO A 171 -11.63 19.28 23.46
N LYS A 172 -12.94 19.45 23.20
CA LYS A 172 -14.03 19.11 24.14
C LYS A 172 -14.07 17.63 24.50
N ILE A 173 -13.68 16.76 23.57
CA ILE A 173 -13.59 15.29 23.74
C ILE A 173 -12.19 14.89 24.24
N HIS A 174 -11.17 15.70 23.94
CA HIS A 174 -9.76 15.40 24.23
C HIS A 174 -9.25 15.87 25.62
N LYS A 175 -10.08 16.52 26.45
CA LYS A 175 -9.67 17.01 27.77
C LYS A 175 -9.02 15.90 28.63
N GLY A 176 -7.75 16.10 28.99
CA GLY A 176 -6.97 15.18 29.83
C GLY A 176 -6.14 14.14 29.06
N LYS A 177 -6.16 14.14 27.72
CA LYS A 177 -5.30 13.31 26.85
C LYS A 177 -4.23 14.16 26.13
N PRO A 178 -3.05 13.60 25.80
CA PRO A 178 -1.95 14.34 25.16
C PRO A 178 -2.25 14.68 23.70
N ASP A 179 -2.10 15.95 23.30
CA ASP A 179 -2.35 16.37 21.92
C ASP A 179 -1.30 15.80 20.95
N LEU A 180 -1.73 15.46 19.74
CA LEU A 180 -0.87 15.06 18.63
C LEU A 180 -0.22 16.23 17.88
N TYR A 181 -0.73 17.45 18.06
CA TYR A 181 -0.29 18.65 17.35
C TYR A 181 0.17 19.77 18.30
N PRO A 182 1.28 19.59 19.04
CA PRO A 182 1.96 20.67 19.76
C PRO A 182 2.66 21.67 18.83
#